data_AF-A0A7C8BWA3-F1
#
_entry.id   AF-A0A7C8BWA3-F1
#
_cell.length_a   1.000
_cell.length_b   1.000
_cell.length_c   1.000
_cell.angle_alpha   90.00
_cell.angle_beta   90.00
_cell.angle_gamma   90.00
#
_symmetry.space_group_name_H-M   'P 1'
#
loop_
_entity.id
_entity.type
_entity.pdbx_description
1 polymer ?
#
loop_
_entity_poly.entity_id
_entity_poly.type
_entity_poly.pdbx_seq_one_letter_code
_entity_poly.pdbx_strand_id
1 'polypeptide(L)'
;MDQMNYTAPQPQPTQPVYAQGCLGAAWADIKATPGYVGKLVVLGLIMCVPILNFVVAGYLLHWAREVPFGGRTPMPPKYVTGKNFEYGFYAFVISLVVGIVVSVAGMILVFIPLLGVLVSLALSLAGAVAASLMQMRMIMGYTIGDGFAVKDLWAVAQRNWGQLLLVTLVPGVAVGFIAAVVSMVVLLFAMLLAMGAAMPMAVSASAASDPSFGEVVGLLGVIAGPTLFAALIVCVLACFAEALASTLTLRGLGHWVARYAPEWTALAMPAAPVQPTPGYPQNPGTPLQ
;
A
#
# COMPACT_ATOMS: atom_id res chain seq x y z
N MET A 1 13.10 -39.90 50.62
CA MET A 1 13.71 -38.72 49.98
C MET A 1 12.99 -38.53 48.66
N ASP A 2 11.86 -37.82 48.68
CA ASP A 2 11.06 -37.59 47.47
C ASP A 2 11.58 -36.35 46.75
N GLN A 3 12.10 -36.53 45.54
CA GLN A 3 12.52 -35.43 44.67
C GLN A 3 11.28 -34.66 44.22
N MET A 4 11.10 -33.46 44.79
CA MET A 4 10.13 -32.49 44.32
C MET A 4 10.53 -32.03 42.91
N ASN A 5 9.80 -32.52 41.93
CA ASN A 5 9.89 -32.13 40.52
C ASN A 5 9.37 -30.69 40.36
N TYR A 6 10.20 -29.70 40.69
CA TYR A 6 9.89 -28.29 40.47
C TYR A 6 10.03 -27.97 38.98
N THR A 7 8.91 -27.92 38.27
CA THR A 7 8.85 -27.36 36.91
C THR A 7 8.59 -25.87 37.05
N ALA A 8 9.60 -25.03 36.76
CA ALA A 8 9.44 -23.59 36.75
C ALA A 8 8.33 -23.19 35.75
N PRO A 9 7.40 -22.28 36.10
CA PRO A 9 6.45 -21.75 35.13
C PRO A 9 7.21 -21.15 33.95
N GLN A 10 7.01 -21.69 32.75
CA GLN A 10 7.56 -21.05 31.55
C GLN A 10 6.97 -19.64 31.44
N PRO A 11 7.78 -18.61 31.15
CA PRO A 11 7.26 -17.27 30.90
C PRO A 11 6.27 -17.36 29.75
N GLN A 12 4.97 -17.22 30.06
CA GLN A 12 3.97 -17.04 29.02
C GLN A 12 4.33 -15.75 28.30
N PRO A 13 4.55 -15.77 26.97
CA PRO A 13 4.71 -14.53 26.22
C PRO A 13 3.43 -13.73 26.43
N THR A 14 3.54 -12.67 27.23
CA THR A 14 2.44 -11.75 27.49
C THR A 14 2.15 -11.09 26.15
N GLN A 15 1.08 -11.55 25.48
CA GLN A 15 0.65 -10.88 24.27
C GLN A 15 0.40 -9.41 24.61
N PRO A 16 1.01 -8.46 23.89
CA PRO A 16 0.84 -7.05 24.20
C PRO A 16 -0.64 -6.69 24.15
N VAL A 17 -1.15 -6.04 25.19
CA VAL A 17 -2.54 -5.57 25.23
C VAL A 17 -2.66 -4.39 24.27
N TYR A 18 -3.45 -4.55 23.22
CA TYR A 18 -3.62 -3.52 22.19
C TYR A 18 -4.77 -2.57 22.53
N ALA A 19 -4.46 -1.32 22.87
CA ALA A 19 -5.46 -0.31 23.25
C ALA A 19 -6.37 0.17 22.10
N GLN A 20 -5.97 -0.03 20.84
CA GLN A 20 -6.71 0.43 19.66
C GLN A 20 -6.81 -0.68 18.60
N GLY A 21 -7.80 -0.59 17.70
CA GLY A 21 -7.85 -1.42 16.49
C GLY A 21 -6.66 -1.15 15.56
N CYS A 22 -6.38 -2.06 14.61
CA CYS A 22 -5.22 -1.93 13.71
C CYS A 22 -5.20 -0.62 12.91
N LEU A 23 -6.35 -0.20 12.35
CA LEU A 23 -6.45 1.07 11.62
C LEU A 23 -6.29 2.29 12.53
N GLY A 24 -6.85 2.24 13.74
CA GLY A 24 -6.68 3.31 14.73
C GLY A 24 -5.21 3.50 15.11
N ALA A 25 -4.51 2.38 15.36
CA ALA A 25 -3.08 2.38 15.65
C ALA A 25 -2.24 2.87 14.45
N ALA A 26 -2.59 2.44 13.23
CA ALA A 26 -1.93 2.92 12.02
C ALA A 26 -2.09 4.44 11.85
N TRP A 27 -3.31 4.96 12.04
CA TRP A 27 -3.58 6.39 11.97
C TRP A 27 -2.85 7.18 13.07
N ALA A 28 -2.75 6.62 14.28
CA ALA A 28 -1.97 7.22 15.36
C ALA A 28 -0.48 7.31 15.00
N ASP A 29 0.11 6.25 14.45
CA ASP A 29 1.50 6.24 14.00
C ASP A 29 1.76 7.26 12.87
N ILE A 30 0.82 7.42 11.94
CA ILE A 30 0.89 8.44 10.88
C ILE A 30 0.90 9.83 11.49
N LYS A 31 -0.05 10.13 12.40
CA LYS A 31 -0.13 11.46 13.05
C LYS A 31 1.05 11.76 13.96
N ALA A 32 1.69 10.74 14.51
CA ALA A 32 2.92 10.89 15.29
C ALA A 32 4.14 11.26 14.41
N THR A 33 4.03 11.14 13.08
CA THR A 33 5.11 11.52 12.17
C THR A 33 5.16 13.03 11.97
N PRO A 34 6.30 13.70 12.27
CA PRO A 34 6.44 15.13 12.02
C PRO A 34 6.25 15.46 10.53
N GLY A 35 5.37 16.41 10.23
CA GLY A 35 5.09 16.83 8.86
C GLY A 35 4.41 15.74 8.00
N TYR A 36 3.65 14.82 8.59
CA TYR A 36 3.06 13.67 7.89
C TYR A 36 2.29 14.06 6.62
N VAL A 37 1.57 15.19 6.61
CA VAL A 37 0.85 15.68 5.42
C VAL A 37 1.81 15.92 4.26
N GLY A 38 2.92 16.64 4.51
CA GLY A 38 3.94 16.88 3.49
C GLY A 38 4.58 15.59 3.01
N LYS A 39 4.81 14.63 3.91
CA LYS A 39 5.33 13.30 3.52
C LYS A 39 4.36 12.56 2.61
N LEU A 40 3.07 12.53 2.95
CA LEU A 40 2.03 11.89 2.15
C LEU A 40 1.90 12.55 0.77
N VAL A 41 2.02 13.88 0.69
CA VAL A 41 2.04 14.61 -0.59
C VAL A 41 3.23 14.18 -1.43
N VAL A 42 4.43 14.12 -0.85
CA VAL A 42 5.64 13.65 -1.55
C VAL A 42 5.48 12.21 -2.03
N LEU A 43 4.96 11.30 -1.18
CA LEU A 43 4.68 9.93 -1.58
C LEU A 43 3.65 9.85 -2.72
N GLY A 44 2.60 10.68 -2.67
CA GLY A 44 1.62 10.81 -3.75
C GLY A 44 2.24 11.29 -5.06
N LEU A 45 3.12 12.29 -5.02
CA LEU A 45 3.82 12.79 -6.21
C LEU A 45 4.76 11.74 -6.80
N ILE A 46 5.46 10.96 -5.96
CA ILE A 46 6.31 9.86 -6.42
C ILE A 46 5.44 8.76 -7.08
N MET A 47 4.26 8.49 -6.52
CA MET A 47 3.28 7.54 -7.07
C MET A 47 2.76 7.94 -8.47
N CYS A 48 2.80 9.22 -8.85
CA CYS A 48 2.43 9.66 -10.20
C CYS A 48 3.37 9.13 -11.29
N VAL A 49 4.59 8.70 -10.94
CA VAL A 49 5.58 8.23 -11.91
C VAL A 49 5.52 6.68 -11.98
N PRO A 50 5.07 6.06 -13.09
CA PRO A 50 4.71 4.63 -13.16
C PRO A 50 5.78 3.60 -12.80
N ILE A 51 7.06 3.98 -12.75
CA ILE A 51 8.19 3.12 -12.34
C ILE A 51 8.70 3.51 -10.95
N LEU A 52 8.64 4.79 -10.62
CA LEU A 52 9.11 5.29 -9.33
C LEU A 52 8.11 4.95 -8.21
N ASN A 53 6.86 4.67 -8.54
CA ASN A 53 5.83 4.21 -7.60
C ASN A 53 6.24 2.96 -6.78
N PHE A 54 7.08 2.08 -7.34
CA PHE A 54 7.61 0.91 -6.63
C PHE A 54 8.36 1.34 -5.36
N VAL A 55 9.10 2.43 -5.43
CA VAL A 55 9.82 2.99 -4.26
C VAL A 55 8.87 3.27 -3.10
N VAL A 56 7.68 3.80 -3.37
CA VAL A 56 6.71 4.11 -2.31
C VAL A 56 6.17 2.82 -1.69
N ALA A 57 5.86 1.81 -2.50
CA ALA A 57 5.43 0.50 -1.98
C ALA A 57 6.49 -0.12 -1.06
N GLY A 58 7.76 -0.17 -1.49
CA GLY A 58 8.84 -0.70 -0.66
C GLY A 58 9.14 0.16 0.57
N TYR A 59 9.08 1.49 0.45
CA TYR A 59 9.21 2.41 1.59
C TYR A 59 8.16 2.13 2.67
N LEU A 60 6.90 1.99 2.28
CA LEU A 60 5.80 1.71 3.21
C LEU A 60 5.90 0.31 3.80
N LEU A 61 6.32 -0.69 3.02
CA LEU A 61 6.56 -2.04 3.51
C LEU A 61 7.69 -2.08 4.54
N HIS A 62 8.81 -1.41 4.28
CA HIS A 62 9.92 -1.30 5.24
C HIS A 62 9.46 -0.66 6.55
N TRP A 63 8.68 0.42 6.47
CA TRP A 63 8.14 1.07 7.65
C TRP A 63 7.12 0.18 8.37
N ALA A 64 6.23 -0.50 7.65
CA ALA A 64 5.23 -1.41 8.23
C ALA A 64 5.86 -2.62 8.92
N ARG A 65 6.94 -3.18 8.35
CA ARG A 65 7.70 -4.31 8.89
C ARG A 65 8.13 -4.09 10.33
N GLU A 66 8.50 -2.87 10.70
CA GLU A 66 8.98 -2.57 12.05
C GLU A 66 7.95 -2.93 13.14
N VAL A 67 6.65 -2.84 12.83
CA VAL A 67 5.56 -3.01 13.81
C VAL A 67 5.55 -4.41 14.46
N PRO A 68 5.56 -5.53 13.70
CA PRO A 68 5.72 -6.86 14.28
C PRO A 68 6.95 -7.04 15.17
N PHE A 69 8.04 -6.31 14.92
CA PHE A 69 9.26 -6.35 15.74
C PHE A 69 9.20 -5.38 16.94
N GLY A 70 8.05 -4.79 17.23
CA GLY A 70 7.87 -3.82 18.31
C GLY A 70 8.29 -2.38 17.97
N GLY A 71 8.74 -2.13 16.74
CA GLY A 71 9.13 -0.81 16.27
C GLY A 71 7.94 0.12 16.04
N ARG A 72 8.06 1.37 16.48
CA ARG A 72 7.02 2.42 16.37
C ARG A 72 7.60 3.75 15.85
N THR A 73 8.58 3.67 14.97
CA THR A 73 9.25 4.88 14.49
C THR A 73 8.31 5.73 13.62
N PRO A 74 8.49 7.07 13.61
CA PRO A 74 7.93 7.93 12.58
C PRO A 74 8.34 7.47 11.19
N MET A 75 7.59 7.85 10.15
CA MET A 75 7.97 7.48 8.78
C MET A 75 9.42 7.91 8.48
N PRO A 76 10.24 7.09 7.80
CA PRO A 76 11.64 7.40 7.54
C PRO A 76 11.85 8.74 6.78
N PRO A 77 13.01 9.39 6.91
CA PRO A 77 13.29 10.63 6.18
C PRO A 77 13.68 10.39 4.71
N LYS A 78 14.26 9.21 4.40
CA LYS A 78 14.72 8.88 3.05
C LYS A 78 13.62 8.13 2.28
N TYR A 79 13.07 8.79 1.26
CA TYR A 79 12.03 8.21 0.41
C TYR A 79 12.60 7.24 -0.63
N VAL A 80 13.59 7.68 -1.40
CA VAL A 80 14.15 6.94 -2.54
C VAL A 80 15.44 6.25 -2.15
N THR A 81 15.41 4.92 -2.08
CA THR A 81 16.59 4.07 -1.90
C THR A 81 16.50 2.86 -2.82
N GLY A 82 17.64 2.26 -3.18
CA GLY A 82 17.67 1.05 -4.01
C GLY A 82 16.88 -0.11 -3.38
N LYS A 83 16.94 -0.26 -2.05
CA LYS A 83 16.14 -1.27 -1.33
C LYS A 83 14.65 -1.00 -1.40
N ASN A 84 14.21 0.26 -1.23
CA ASN A 84 12.80 0.60 -1.38
C ASN A 84 12.29 0.28 -2.80
N PHE A 85 13.13 0.51 -3.82
CA PHE A 85 12.79 0.12 -5.19
C PHE A 85 12.70 -1.41 -5.35
N GLU A 86 13.70 -2.15 -4.88
CA GLU A 86 13.78 -3.61 -4.98
C GLU A 86 12.56 -4.30 -4.34
N TYR A 87 12.28 -4.00 -3.07
CA TYR A 87 11.14 -4.60 -2.36
C TYR A 87 9.79 -4.08 -2.86
N GLY A 88 9.76 -2.85 -3.40
CA GLY A 88 8.63 -2.34 -4.15
C GLY A 88 8.34 -3.12 -5.42
N PHE A 89 9.39 -3.47 -6.16
CA PHE A 89 9.29 -4.31 -7.35
C PHE A 89 8.83 -5.73 -7.00
N TYR A 90 9.33 -6.32 -5.90
CA TYR A 90 8.79 -7.61 -5.41
C TYR A 90 7.30 -7.51 -5.05
N ALA A 91 6.88 -6.42 -4.41
CA ALA A 91 5.48 -6.19 -4.10
C ALA A 91 4.62 -6.08 -5.37
N PHE A 92 5.13 -5.41 -6.41
CA PHE A 92 4.51 -5.37 -7.73
C PHE A 92 4.41 -6.77 -8.36
N VAL A 93 5.47 -7.58 -8.33
CA VAL A 93 5.46 -8.96 -8.88
C VAL A 93 4.42 -9.82 -8.16
N ILE A 94 4.32 -9.71 -6.83
CA ILE A 94 3.29 -10.42 -6.05
C ILE A 94 1.89 -9.98 -6.50
N SER A 95 1.63 -8.68 -6.56
CA SER A 95 0.34 -8.14 -7.01
C SER A 95 0.01 -8.56 -8.45
N LEU A 96 1.01 -8.61 -9.33
CA LEU A 96 0.85 -9.04 -10.72
C LEU A 96 0.46 -10.51 -10.80
N VAL A 97 1.17 -11.39 -10.09
CA VAL A 97 0.87 -12.84 -10.07
C VAL A 97 -0.53 -13.09 -9.50
N VAL A 98 -0.87 -12.47 -8.37
CA VAL A 98 -2.21 -12.57 -7.78
C VAL A 98 -3.27 -12.01 -8.72
N GLY A 99 -3.01 -10.86 -9.33
CA GLY A 99 -3.89 -10.22 -10.31
C GLY A 99 -4.18 -11.13 -11.51
N ILE A 100 -3.16 -11.76 -12.09
CA ILE A 100 -3.33 -12.72 -13.19
C ILE A 100 -4.21 -13.90 -12.76
N VAL A 101 -3.94 -14.50 -11.58
CA VAL A 101 -4.73 -15.62 -11.07
C VAL A 101 -6.20 -15.23 -10.89
N VAL A 102 -6.46 -14.07 -10.31
CA VAL A 102 -7.81 -13.52 -10.12
C VAL A 102 -8.48 -13.24 -11.46
N SER A 103 -7.78 -12.62 -12.42
CA SER A 103 -8.33 -12.30 -13.73
C SER A 103 -8.69 -13.54 -14.54
N VAL A 104 -7.83 -14.58 -14.52
CA VAL A 104 -8.11 -15.85 -15.21
C VAL A 104 -9.36 -16.53 -14.61
N ALA A 105 -9.46 -16.58 -13.29
CA ALA A 105 -10.64 -17.13 -12.62
C ALA A 105 -11.90 -16.29 -12.88
N GLY A 106 -11.79 -14.96 -12.94
CA GLY A 106 -12.88 -14.06 -13.32
C GLY A 106 -13.39 -14.29 -14.74
N MET A 107 -12.49 -14.53 -15.71
CA MET A 107 -12.89 -14.81 -17.11
C MET A 107 -13.76 -16.07 -17.24
N ILE A 108 -13.53 -17.08 -16.41
CA ILE A 108 -14.35 -18.31 -16.40
C ILE A 108 -15.78 -18.02 -15.92
N LEU A 109 -15.94 -17.03 -15.04
CA LEU A 109 -17.22 -16.71 -14.40
C LEU A 109 -18.09 -15.75 -15.22
N VAL A 110 -17.52 -15.08 -16.23
CA VAL A 110 -18.23 -14.04 -17.02
C VAL A 110 -19.41 -14.60 -17.83
N PHE A 111 -19.44 -15.92 -18.07
CA PHE A 111 -20.56 -16.60 -18.74
C PHE A 111 -21.83 -16.65 -17.89
N ILE A 112 -21.73 -16.34 -16.59
CA ILE A 112 -22.87 -16.23 -15.67
C ILE A 112 -23.08 -14.73 -15.40
N PRO A 113 -24.18 -14.10 -15.83
CA PRO A 113 -24.30 -12.64 -15.82
C PRO A 113 -24.22 -12.05 -14.39
N LEU A 114 -25.31 -12.05 -13.62
CA LEU A 114 -25.33 -11.36 -12.32
C LEU A 114 -24.40 -12.03 -11.29
N LEU A 115 -24.42 -13.36 -11.24
CA LEU A 115 -23.62 -14.11 -10.27
C LEU A 115 -22.13 -14.08 -10.62
N GLY A 116 -21.76 -14.09 -11.91
CA GLY A 116 -20.35 -13.99 -12.32
C GLY A 116 -19.75 -12.64 -11.97
N VAL A 117 -20.49 -11.54 -12.11
CA VAL A 117 -20.02 -10.20 -11.70
C VAL A 117 -19.80 -10.14 -10.18
N LEU A 118 -20.75 -10.62 -9.38
CA LEU A 118 -20.63 -10.62 -7.92
C LEU A 118 -19.46 -11.48 -7.44
N VAL A 119 -19.28 -12.68 -8.01
CA VAL A 119 -18.17 -13.56 -7.65
C VAL A 119 -16.83 -12.98 -8.13
N SER A 120 -16.77 -12.34 -9.31
CA SER A 120 -15.55 -11.67 -9.80
C SER A 120 -15.15 -10.50 -8.90
N LEU A 121 -16.13 -9.74 -8.40
CA LEU A 121 -15.88 -8.69 -7.41
C LEU A 121 -15.34 -9.28 -6.10
N ALA A 122 -15.99 -10.31 -5.57
CA ALA A 122 -15.53 -10.98 -4.36
C ALA A 122 -14.10 -11.54 -4.51
N LEU A 123 -13.80 -12.13 -5.66
CA LEU A 123 -12.47 -12.65 -5.97
C LEU A 123 -11.42 -11.55 -6.09
N SER A 124 -11.78 -10.40 -6.67
CA SER A 124 -10.89 -9.24 -6.76
C SER A 124 -10.55 -8.68 -5.38
N LEU A 125 -11.54 -8.58 -4.49
CA LEU A 125 -11.33 -8.15 -3.10
C LEU A 125 -10.49 -9.16 -2.32
N ALA A 126 -10.76 -10.46 -2.48
CA ALA A 126 -9.96 -11.53 -1.87
C ALA A 126 -8.51 -11.50 -2.38
N GLY A 127 -8.31 -11.26 -3.68
CA GLY A 127 -7.00 -11.08 -4.29
C GLY A 127 -6.23 -9.90 -3.71
N ALA A 128 -6.88 -8.75 -3.52
CA ALA A 128 -6.24 -7.58 -2.90
C ALA A 128 -5.77 -7.86 -1.47
N VAL A 129 -6.58 -8.58 -0.69
CA VAL A 129 -6.23 -8.99 0.69
C VAL A 129 -5.07 -9.97 0.68
N ALA A 130 -5.12 -10.98 -0.20
CA ALA A 130 -4.07 -11.97 -0.35
C ALA A 130 -2.74 -11.30 -0.75
N ALA A 131 -2.74 -10.44 -1.77
CA ALA A 131 -1.56 -9.72 -2.22
C ALA A 131 -0.96 -8.87 -1.09
N SER A 132 -1.77 -8.12 -0.35
CA SER A 132 -1.30 -7.31 0.78
C SER A 132 -0.62 -8.18 1.86
N LEU A 133 -1.22 -9.32 2.20
CA LEU A 133 -0.67 -10.24 3.20
C LEU A 133 0.63 -10.91 2.71
N MET A 134 0.68 -11.30 1.44
CA MET A 134 1.87 -11.84 0.77
C MET A 134 3.03 -10.84 0.79
N GLN A 135 2.76 -9.56 0.47
CA GLN A 135 3.76 -8.49 0.54
C GLN A 135 4.28 -8.29 1.96
N MET A 136 3.41 -8.34 2.96
CA MET A 136 3.82 -8.21 4.36
C MET A 136 4.72 -9.37 4.79
N ARG A 137 4.41 -10.60 4.39
CA ARG A 137 5.27 -11.76 4.68
C ARG A 137 6.61 -11.68 3.95
N MET A 138 6.58 -11.28 2.68
CA MET A 138 7.79 -11.04 1.87
C MET A 138 8.72 -10.03 2.55
N ILE A 139 8.20 -8.89 3.01
CA ILE A 139 9.06 -7.89 3.65
C ILE A 139 9.59 -8.35 5.01
N MET A 140 8.94 -9.28 5.70
CA MET A 140 9.47 -9.85 6.95
C MET A 140 10.65 -10.80 6.70
N GLY A 141 10.55 -11.66 5.69
CA GLY A 141 11.61 -12.59 5.29
C GLY A 141 12.71 -12.00 4.42
N TYR A 142 12.48 -10.82 3.82
CA TYR A 142 13.33 -10.23 2.78
C TYR A 142 13.54 -11.13 1.54
N THR A 143 12.70 -12.15 1.35
CA THR A 143 12.72 -12.98 0.15
C THR A 143 11.34 -12.95 -0.51
N ILE A 144 11.33 -12.92 -1.85
CA ILE A 144 10.08 -13.03 -2.60
C ILE A 144 9.40 -14.38 -2.38
N GLY A 145 10.19 -15.43 -2.15
CA GLY A 145 9.70 -16.79 -1.89
C GLY A 145 8.84 -16.89 -0.63
N ASP A 146 9.19 -16.16 0.43
CA ASP A 146 8.39 -16.13 1.66
C ASP A 146 7.00 -15.53 1.44
N GLY A 147 6.88 -14.59 0.50
CA GLY A 147 5.61 -14.02 0.06
C GLY A 147 4.69 -15.03 -0.62
N PHE A 148 5.21 -16.15 -1.14
CA PHE A 148 4.43 -17.18 -1.83
C PHE A 148 4.26 -18.47 -1.00
N ALA A 149 4.51 -18.41 0.31
CA ALA A 149 4.22 -19.52 1.24
C ALA A 149 2.71 -19.66 1.50
N VAL A 150 1.94 -20.01 0.47
CA VAL A 150 0.45 -19.99 0.44
C VAL A 150 -0.15 -20.78 1.60
N LYS A 151 0.44 -21.93 1.96
CA LYS A 151 -0.05 -22.77 3.06
C LYS A 151 -0.03 -22.03 4.40
N ASP A 152 1.08 -21.35 4.71
CA ASP A 152 1.24 -20.62 5.96
C ASP A 152 0.41 -19.34 5.97
N LEU A 153 0.34 -18.65 4.82
CA LEU A 153 -0.52 -17.48 4.63
C LEU A 153 -1.98 -17.80 4.89
N TRP A 154 -2.47 -18.92 4.35
CA TRP A 154 -3.83 -19.40 4.55
C TRP A 154 -4.11 -19.71 6.03
N ALA A 155 -3.21 -20.45 6.69
CA ALA A 155 -3.34 -20.79 8.11
C ALA A 155 -3.40 -19.55 9.01
N VAL A 156 -2.65 -18.50 8.67
CA VAL A 156 -2.66 -17.23 9.40
C VAL A 156 -3.89 -16.39 9.08
N ALA A 157 -4.29 -16.30 7.81
CA ALA A 157 -5.45 -15.52 7.38
C ALA A 157 -6.75 -15.99 8.04
N GLN A 158 -6.88 -17.29 8.31
CA GLN A 158 -8.04 -17.87 8.99
C GLN A 158 -8.19 -17.44 10.46
N ARG A 159 -7.13 -16.96 11.12
CA ARG A 159 -7.17 -16.61 12.55
C ARG A 159 -8.09 -15.42 12.85
N ASN A 160 -8.04 -14.38 12.01
CA ASN A 160 -8.93 -13.23 12.12
C ASN A 160 -9.17 -12.57 10.75
N TRP A 161 -9.94 -13.26 9.91
CA TRP A 161 -10.28 -12.83 8.56
C TRP A 161 -11.08 -11.53 8.53
N GLY A 162 -11.98 -11.30 9.50
CA GLY A 162 -12.81 -10.09 9.56
C GLY A 162 -11.98 -8.82 9.76
N GLN A 163 -11.04 -8.84 10.70
CA GLN A 163 -10.14 -7.70 10.90
C GLN A 163 -9.12 -7.55 9.76
N LEU A 164 -8.72 -8.66 9.12
CA LEU A 164 -7.84 -8.65 7.94
C LEU A 164 -8.52 -7.95 6.74
N LEU A 165 -9.79 -8.28 6.47
CA LEU A 165 -10.59 -7.59 5.45
C LEU A 165 -10.74 -6.11 5.79
N LEU A 166 -11.03 -5.81 7.05
CA LEU A 166 -11.21 -4.43 7.51
C LEU A 166 -9.93 -3.61 7.28
N VAL A 167 -8.77 -4.12 7.68
CA VAL A 167 -7.51 -3.37 7.61
C VAL A 167 -7.00 -3.18 6.18
N THR A 168 -7.35 -4.07 5.27
CA THR A 168 -6.89 -4.05 3.87
C THR A 168 -7.84 -3.29 2.94
N LEU A 169 -9.16 -3.50 3.09
CA LEU A 169 -10.15 -2.97 2.15
C LEU A 169 -10.70 -1.60 2.57
N VAL A 170 -10.95 -1.37 3.87
CA VAL A 170 -11.63 -0.15 4.34
C VAL A 170 -10.85 1.13 3.99
N PRO A 171 -9.52 1.22 4.17
CA PRO A 171 -8.79 2.43 3.79
C PRO A 171 -8.94 2.74 2.30
N GLY A 172 -8.77 1.74 1.43
CA GLY A 172 -8.90 1.90 -0.02
C GLY A 172 -10.30 2.31 -0.44
N VAL A 173 -11.34 1.65 0.09
CA VAL A 173 -12.74 1.97 -0.23
C VAL A 173 -13.12 3.37 0.30
N ALA A 174 -12.78 3.70 1.54
CA ALA A 174 -13.15 4.98 2.14
C ALA A 174 -12.43 6.15 1.46
N VAL A 175 -11.12 6.05 1.28
CA VAL A 175 -10.32 7.10 0.64
C VAL A 175 -10.65 7.19 -0.85
N GLY A 176 -10.80 6.05 -1.53
CA GLY A 176 -11.20 5.99 -2.93
C GLY A 176 -12.59 6.58 -3.19
N PHE A 177 -13.55 6.33 -2.30
CA PHE A 177 -14.89 6.94 -2.39
C PHE A 177 -14.83 8.46 -2.25
N ILE A 178 -14.09 8.99 -1.27
CA ILE A 178 -13.89 10.43 -1.09
C ILE A 178 -13.22 11.03 -2.33
N ALA A 179 -12.15 10.40 -2.83
CA ALA A 179 -11.43 10.84 -4.01
C ALA A 179 -12.33 10.81 -5.26
N ALA A 180 -13.17 9.78 -5.43
CA ALA A 180 -14.11 9.67 -6.54
C ALA A 180 -15.16 10.79 -6.50
N VAL A 181 -15.72 11.11 -5.34
CA VAL A 181 -16.68 12.22 -5.19
C VAL A 181 -16.02 13.56 -5.51
N VAL A 182 -14.82 13.83 -4.98
CA VAL A 182 -14.08 15.07 -5.29
C VAL A 182 -13.74 15.15 -6.79
N SER A 183 -13.30 14.03 -7.37
CA SER A 183 -12.97 13.95 -8.79
C SER A 183 -14.19 14.20 -9.67
N MET A 184 -15.34 13.63 -9.31
CA MET A 184 -16.61 13.87 -9.99
C MET A 184 -16.98 15.36 -9.97
N VAL A 185 -16.87 16.03 -8.81
CA VAL A 185 -17.15 17.47 -8.69
C VAL A 185 -16.20 18.30 -9.57
N VAL A 186 -14.90 18.01 -9.53
CA VAL A 186 -13.89 18.72 -10.33
C VAL A 186 -14.14 18.55 -11.83
N LEU A 187 -14.40 17.33 -12.28
CA LEU A 187 -14.67 17.04 -13.69
C LEU A 187 -16.00 17.63 -14.16
N LEU A 188 -17.05 17.57 -13.34
CA LEU A 188 -18.33 18.20 -13.65
C LEU A 188 -18.18 19.71 -13.80
N PHE A 189 -17.47 20.37 -12.89
CA PHE A 189 -17.22 21.82 -12.98
C PHE A 189 -16.41 22.18 -14.23
N ALA A 190 -15.37 21.42 -14.54
CA ALA A 190 -14.58 21.61 -15.75
C ALA A 190 -15.42 21.40 -17.03
N MET A 191 -16.29 20.40 -17.04
CA MET A 191 -17.20 20.15 -18.16
C MET A 191 -18.22 21.28 -18.32
N LEU A 192 -18.76 21.82 -17.23
CA LEU A 192 -19.68 22.96 -17.26
C LEU A 192 -19.00 24.22 -17.79
N LEU A 193 -17.76 24.51 -17.36
CA LEU A 193 -16.96 25.62 -17.89
C LEU A 193 -16.66 25.43 -19.38
N ALA A 194 -16.25 24.22 -19.76
CA ALA A 194 -16.00 23.85 -21.16
C ALA A 194 -17.27 24.04 -22.01
N MET A 195 -18.43 23.57 -21.55
CA MET A 195 -19.70 23.74 -22.27
C MET A 195 -20.13 25.21 -22.34
N GLY A 196 -19.98 25.97 -21.25
CA GLY A 196 -20.31 27.39 -21.24
C GLY A 196 -19.48 28.21 -22.23
N ALA A 197 -18.20 27.88 -22.39
CA ALA A 197 -17.32 28.50 -23.37
C ALA A 197 -17.50 27.94 -24.80
N ALA A 198 -17.84 26.65 -24.93
CA ALA A 198 -18.01 25.98 -26.21
C ALA A 198 -19.36 26.27 -26.89
N MET A 199 -20.44 26.48 -26.14
CA MET A 199 -21.79 26.66 -26.68
C MET A 199 -21.90 27.85 -27.67
N PRO A 200 -21.37 29.05 -27.39
CA PRO A 200 -21.41 30.16 -28.35
C PRO A 200 -20.65 29.85 -29.65
N MET A 201 -19.54 29.13 -29.55
CA MET A 201 -18.73 28.71 -30.70
C MET A 201 -19.41 27.59 -31.50
N ALA A 202 -20.09 26.67 -30.82
CA ALA A 202 -20.87 25.61 -31.45
C ALA A 202 -22.08 26.17 -32.22
N VAL A 203 -22.78 27.15 -31.64
CA VAL A 203 -23.91 27.82 -32.29
C VAL A 203 -23.45 28.58 -33.53
N SER A 204 -22.36 29.34 -33.44
CA SER A 204 -21.81 30.05 -34.60
C SER A 204 -21.30 29.10 -35.70
N ALA A 205 -20.59 28.03 -35.33
CA ALA A 205 -20.15 27.02 -36.29
C ALA A 205 -21.31 26.25 -36.93
N SER A 206 -22.41 26.00 -36.21
CA SER A 206 -23.60 25.32 -36.75
C SER A 206 -24.36 26.14 -37.79
N ALA A 207 -24.15 27.46 -37.83
CA ALA A 207 -24.72 28.34 -38.84
C ALA A 207 -23.88 28.40 -40.13
N ALA A 208 -22.64 27.89 -40.09
CA ALA A 208 -21.77 27.78 -41.26
C ALA A 208 -22.06 26.48 -42.02
N SER A 209 -22.11 26.54 -43.35
CA SER A 209 -22.34 25.37 -44.21
C SER A 209 -21.13 24.44 -44.29
N ASP A 210 -19.92 24.97 -44.10
CA ASP A 210 -18.64 24.24 -44.08
C ASP A 210 -17.72 24.82 -42.99
N PRO A 211 -17.64 24.21 -41.79
CA PRO A 211 -16.76 24.69 -40.74
C PRO A 211 -15.29 24.51 -41.14
N SER A 212 -14.49 25.56 -40.93
CA SER A 212 -13.05 25.54 -41.18
C SER A 212 -12.32 24.67 -40.17
N PHE A 213 -11.15 24.13 -40.55
CA PHE A 213 -10.29 23.38 -39.62
C PHE A 213 -9.95 24.17 -38.34
N GLY A 214 -9.78 25.49 -38.45
CA GLY A 214 -9.51 26.36 -37.30
C GLY A 214 -10.67 26.43 -36.31
N GLU A 215 -11.91 26.44 -36.78
CA GLU A 215 -13.10 26.43 -35.91
C GLU A 215 -13.26 25.09 -35.19
N VAL A 216 -13.03 23.97 -35.89
CA VAL A 216 -13.06 22.63 -35.30
C VAL A 216 -11.98 22.48 -34.22
N VAL A 217 -10.75 22.89 -34.51
CA VAL A 217 -9.64 22.83 -33.55
C VAL A 217 -9.83 23.80 -32.39
N GLY A 218 -10.39 24.99 -32.63
CA GLY A 218 -10.74 25.95 -31.58
C GLY A 218 -11.79 25.40 -30.61
N LEU A 219 -12.85 24.79 -31.14
CA LEU A 219 -13.89 24.14 -30.33
C LEU A 219 -13.32 22.97 -29.52
N LEU A 220 -12.52 22.11 -30.15
CA LEU A 220 -11.82 21.02 -29.46
C LEU A 220 -10.90 21.56 -28.37
N GLY A 221 -10.16 22.64 -28.62
CA GLY A 221 -9.25 23.24 -27.65
C GLY A 221 -9.97 23.80 -26.41
N VAL A 222 -11.12 24.45 -26.60
CA VAL A 222 -11.93 24.99 -25.49
C VAL A 222 -12.59 23.90 -24.65
N ILE A 223 -12.92 22.76 -25.24
CA ILE A 223 -13.47 21.61 -24.50
C ILE A 223 -12.34 20.82 -23.84
N ALA A 224 -11.31 20.46 -24.62
CA ALA A 224 -10.20 19.63 -24.18
C ALA A 224 -9.30 20.34 -23.17
N GLY A 225 -9.06 21.65 -23.30
CA GLY A 225 -8.14 22.38 -22.42
C GLY A 225 -8.54 22.30 -20.93
N PRO A 226 -9.72 22.78 -20.55
CA PRO A 226 -10.21 22.70 -19.17
C PRO A 226 -10.37 21.26 -18.68
N THR A 227 -10.84 20.34 -19.53
CA THR A 227 -11.05 18.94 -19.14
C THR A 227 -9.74 18.18 -18.94
N LEU A 228 -8.72 18.41 -19.77
CA LEU A 228 -7.37 17.85 -19.60
C LEU A 228 -6.70 18.40 -18.35
N PHE A 229 -6.81 19.70 -18.09
CA PHE A 229 -6.28 20.31 -16.87
C PHE A 229 -6.97 19.74 -15.62
N ALA A 230 -8.29 19.61 -15.65
CA ALA A 230 -9.04 18.97 -14.58
C ALA A 230 -8.68 17.48 -14.41
N ALA A 231 -8.49 16.75 -15.51
CA ALA A 231 -8.03 15.35 -15.47
C ALA A 231 -6.65 15.21 -14.83
N LEU A 232 -5.72 16.15 -15.08
CA LEU A 232 -4.43 16.20 -14.39
C LEU A 232 -4.59 16.44 -12.89
N ILE A 233 -5.45 17.37 -12.48
CA ILE A 233 -5.76 17.60 -11.06
C ILE A 233 -6.31 16.33 -10.43
N VAL A 234 -7.29 15.68 -11.08
CA VAL A 234 -7.87 14.41 -10.62
C VAL A 234 -6.82 13.33 -10.51
N CYS A 235 -5.91 13.22 -11.48
CA CYS A 235 -4.81 12.25 -11.46
C CYS A 235 -3.91 12.46 -10.23
N VAL A 236 -3.49 13.70 -9.96
CA VAL A 236 -2.66 14.03 -8.78
C VAL A 236 -3.42 13.75 -7.47
N LEU A 237 -4.70 14.11 -7.40
CA LEU A 237 -5.55 13.81 -6.24
C LEU A 237 -5.69 12.32 -6.01
N ALA A 238 -5.89 11.53 -7.07
CA ALA A 238 -5.99 10.08 -6.99
C ALA A 238 -4.68 9.45 -6.51
N CYS A 239 -3.53 9.91 -7.00
CA CYS A 239 -2.22 9.43 -6.52
C CYS A 239 -1.98 9.75 -5.04
N PHE A 240 -2.41 10.93 -4.56
CA PHE A 240 -2.37 11.26 -3.14
C PHE A 240 -3.29 10.38 -2.30
N ALA A 241 -4.52 10.16 -2.79
CA ALA A 241 -5.50 9.30 -2.13
C ALA A 241 -4.96 7.86 -2.01
N GLU A 242 -4.36 7.35 -3.08
CA GLU A 242 -3.72 6.03 -3.10
C GLU A 242 -2.55 5.95 -2.13
N ALA A 243 -1.68 6.97 -2.08
CA ALA A 243 -0.57 7.01 -1.12
C ALA A 243 -1.07 6.96 0.33
N LEU A 244 -2.13 7.69 0.66
CA LEU A 244 -2.76 7.65 1.99
C LEU A 244 -3.37 6.28 2.29
N ALA A 245 -4.14 5.72 1.35
CA ALA A 245 -4.79 4.41 1.49
C ALA A 245 -3.74 3.31 1.69
N SER A 246 -2.73 3.24 0.83
CA SER A 246 -1.62 2.30 0.91
C SER A 246 -0.83 2.44 2.23
N THR A 247 -0.61 3.67 2.70
CA THR A 247 0.05 3.92 3.99
C THR A 247 -0.75 3.36 5.15
N LEU A 248 -2.07 3.63 5.19
CA LEU A 248 -2.97 3.11 6.22
C LEU A 248 -3.07 1.59 6.19
N THR A 249 -3.21 1.01 4.99
CA THR A 249 -3.33 -0.43 4.80
C THR A 249 -2.06 -1.14 5.22
N LEU A 250 -0.89 -0.75 4.72
CA LEU A 250 0.37 -1.45 5.03
C LEU A 250 0.74 -1.30 6.51
N ARG A 251 0.61 -0.09 7.08
CA ARG A 251 0.89 0.10 8.51
C ARG A 251 -0.12 -0.62 9.39
N GLY A 252 -1.40 -0.60 9.03
CA GLY A 252 -2.45 -1.36 9.71
C GLY A 252 -2.21 -2.86 9.64
N LEU A 253 -1.75 -3.36 8.49
CA LEU A 253 -1.40 -4.76 8.29
C LEU A 253 -0.19 -5.16 9.15
N GLY A 254 0.77 -4.26 9.34
CA GLY A 254 1.83 -4.42 10.34
C GLY A 254 1.28 -4.66 11.75
N HIS A 255 0.29 -3.86 12.19
CA HIS A 255 -0.39 -4.07 13.48
C HIS A 255 -1.19 -5.37 13.53
N TRP A 256 -1.77 -5.80 12.41
CA TRP A 256 -2.50 -7.05 12.31
C TRP A 256 -1.56 -8.26 12.43
N VAL A 257 -0.43 -8.23 11.72
CA VAL A 257 0.59 -9.29 11.78
C VAL A 257 1.20 -9.38 13.18
N ALA A 258 1.46 -8.25 13.84
CA ALA A 258 1.94 -8.23 15.23
C ALA A 258 0.98 -8.95 16.21
N ARG A 259 -0.33 -8.94 15.93
CA ARG A 259 -1.38 -9.59 16.75
C ARG A 259 -1.56 -11.05 16.40
N TYR A 260 -1.64 -11.35 15.11
CA TYR A 260 -2.18 -12.62 14.61
C TYR A 260 -1.16 -13.49 13.91
N ALA A 261 0.07 -13.01 13.69
CA ALA A 261 1.18 -13.77 13.13
C ALA A 261 2.55 -13.36 13.73
N PRO A 262 2.67 -13.27 15.07
CA PRO A 262 3.93 -12.88 15.71
C PRO A 262 5.08 -13.84 15.36
N GLU A 263 4.79 -15.10 15.05
CA GLU A 263 5.79 -16.09 14.65
C GLU A 263 6.52 -15.73 13.34
N TRP A 264 5.94 -14.88 12.50
CA TRP A 264 6.62 -14.42 11.28
C TRP A 264 7.85 -13.56 11.58
N THR A 265 8.00 -13.04 12.80
CA THR A 265 9.22 -12.35 13.22
C THR A 265 10.44 -13.28 13.17
N ALA A 266 10.25 -14.60 13.27
CA ALA A 266 11.30 -15.59 13.09
C ALA A 266 11.78 -15.73 11.62
N LEU A 267 11.02 -15.19 10.64
CA LEU A 267 11.47 -15.12 9.25
C LEU A 267 12.57 -14.08 9.05
N ALA A 268 12.77 -13.16 10.01
CA ALA A 268 13.93 -12.31 9.97
C ALA A 268 15.18 -13.20 9.90
N MET A 269 16.00 -13.02 8.86
CA MET A 269 17.32 -13.64 8.83
C MET A 269 17.96 -13.49 10.21
N PRO A 270 18.54 -14.56 10.79
CA PRO A 270 19.37 -14.42 11.97
C PRO A 270 20.31 -13.24 11.71
N ALA A 271 20.39 -12.30 12.66
CA ALA A 271 21.49 -11.35 12.64
C ALA A 271 22.74 -12.17 12.34
N ALA A 272 23.51 -11.79 11.32
CA ALA A 272 24.75 -12.46 10.98
C ALA A 272 25.45 -12.77 12.31
N PRO A 273 25.85 -14.04 12.58
CA PRO A 273 26.48 -14.36 13.85
C PRO A 273 27.54 -13.30 14.06
N VAL A 274 27.49 -12.61 15.21
CA VAL A 274 28.49 -11.63 15.58
C VAL A 274 29.81 -12.34 15.37
N GLN A 275 30.49 -12.04 14.26
CA GLN A 275 31.82 -12.56 14.02
C GLN A 275 32.57 -12.11 15.27
N PRO A 276 33.17 -13.03 16.05
CA PRO A 276 34.03 -12.61 17.15
C PRO A 276 34.98 -11.62 16.53
N THR A 277 34.93 -10.35 16.96
CA THR A 277 35.88 -9.33 16.53
C THR A 277 37.24 -10.00 16.60
N PRO A 278 38.00 -10.13 15.49
CA PRO A 278 39.31 -10.75 15.56
C PRO A 278 40.07 -10.05 16.67
N GLY A 279 40.34 -10.79 17.75
CA GLY A 279 41.13 -10.27 18.84
C GLY A 279 42.45 -9.91 18.23
N TYR A 280 42.70 -8.61 18.01
CA TYR A 280 44.05 -8.15 17.75
C TYR A 280 44.90 -8.71 18.88
N PRO A 281 46.03 -9.37 18.59
CA PRO A 281 46.91 -9.85 19.64
C PRO A 281 47.21 -8.66 20.55
N GLN A 282 46.82 -8.77 21.82
CA GLN A 282 47.23 -7.81 22.84
C GLN A 282 48.75 -7.79 22.80
N ASN A 283 49.32 -6.67 22.37
CA ASN A 283 50.75 -6.46 22.39
C ASN A 283 51.18 -6.44 23.87
N PRO A 284 51.96 -7.42 24.36
CA PRO A 284 52.39 -7.45 25.74
C PRO A 284 53.53 -6.45 25.89
N GLY A 285 53.22 -5.18 26.07
CA GLY A 285 54.26 -4.18 26.29
C GLY A 285 53.86 -2.75 26.00
N THR A 286 52.97 -2.18 26.82
CA THR A 286 52.99 -0.73 27.04
C THR A 286 52.52 -0.45 28.47
N PRO A 287 53.37 0.13 29.35
CA PRO A 287 52.97 0.49 30.70
C PRO A 287 51.96 1.63 30.67
N LEU A 288 51.01 1.59 31.61
CA LEU A 288 50.07 2.67 31.86
C LEU A 288 50.84 3.94 32.29
N GLN A 289 50.59 5.05 31.59
CA GLN A 289 50.70 6.41 32.13
C GLN A 289 49.31 7.03 32.15
#